data_AF-A0A2M7J665-F1
#
_entry.id   AF-A0A2M7J665-F1
#
_cell.length_a   1.000
_cell.length_b   1.000
_cell.length_c   1.000
_cell.angle_alpha   90.00
_cell.angle_beta   90.00
_cell.angle_gamma   90.00
#
_symmetry.space_group_name_H-M   'P 1'
#
loop_
_entity.id
_entity.type
_entity.pdbx_description
1 polymer ?
#
loop_
_entity_poly.entity_id
_entity_poly.type
_entity_poly.pdbx_seq_one_letter_code
_entity_poly.pdbx_strand_id
1 'polypeptide(L)'
;MKLSEIARRIGAQLKGGEVEIRDIAEIEKASSGEITFLSNPKYLAALKKTKASAVIVPEGLDAPIPSLVCKNPYLGFAKAISLFREPPPRPGDG
;
A
#
# COMPACT_ATOMS: atom_id res chain seq x y z
N MET A 1 -2.89 11.21 -1.53
CA MET A 1 -1.41 11.15 -1.37
C MET A 1 -0.81 10.44 -2.58
N LYS A 2 0.32 10.93 -3.13
CA LYS A 2 0.99 10.27 -4.26
C LYS A 2 1.70 8.98 -3.82
N LEU A 3 1.71 7.96 -4.68
CA LEU A 3 2.35 6.68 -4.41
C LEU A 3 3.86 6.82 -4.11
N SER A 4 4.54 7.71 -4.85
CA SER A 4 5.95 8.07 -4.65
C SER A 4 6.22 8.64 -3.25
N GLU A 5 5.28 9.41 -2.71
CA GLU A 5 5.39 10.00 -1.38
C GLU A 5 5.22 8.94 -0.30
N ILE A 6 4.26 8.02 -0.46
CA ILE A 6 4.09 6.87 0.42
C ILE A 6 5.38 6.03 0.40
N ALA A 7 5.92 5.75 -0.78
CA ALA A 7 7.18 5.03 -0.95
C ALA A 7 8.31 5.67 -0.11
N ARG A 8 8.47 6.99 -0.23
CA ARG A 8 9.50 7.73 0.51
C ARG A 8 9.26 7.74 2.03
N ARG A 9 8.01 7.82 2.47
CA ARG A 9 7.63 7.79 3.90
C ARG A 9 7.86 6.43 4.54
N ILE A 10 7.53 5.35 3.83
CA ILE A 10 7.66 3.98 4.36
C ILE A 10 9.05 3.37 4.13
N GLY A 11 9.85 3.97 3.23
CA GLY A 11 11.16 3.45 2.81
C GLY A 11 11.05 2.34 1.76
N ALA A 12 10.05 2.41 0.89
CA ALA A 12 9.87 1.52 -0.25
C ALA A 12 10.31 2.19 -1.56
N GLN A 13 10.60 1.37 -2.56
CA GLN A 13 10.95 1.81 -3.90
C GLN A 13 9.72 1.74 -4.80
N LEU A 14 9.38 2.86 -5.43
CA LEU A 14 8.31 2.94 -6.43
C LEU A 14 8.74 2.20 -7.71
N LYS A 15 7.87 1.32 -8.22
CA LYS A 15 8.03 0.62 -9.50
C LYS A 15 6.76 0.73 -10.34
N GLY A 16 6.90 0.96 -11.64
CA GLY A 16 5.79 1.18 -12.57
C GLY A 16 5.57 2.66 -12.86
N GLY A 17 4.78 3.35 -12.03
CA GLY A 17 4.44 4.76 -12.25
C GLY A 17 3.84 5.45 -11.02
N GLU A 18 3.65 6.76 -11.13
CA GLU A 18 3.03 7.57 -10.08
C GLU A 18 1.50 7.51 -10.17
N VAL A 19 0.85 7.20 -9.04
CA VAL A 19 -0.61 7.17 -8.91
C VAL A 19 -1.05 7.87 -7.63
N GLU A 20 -2.28 8.38 -7.63
CA GLU A 20 -2.89 8.97 -6.45
C GLU A 20 -3.58 7.90 -5.62
N ILE A 21 -3.20 7.83 -4.35
CA ILE A 21 -3.78 6.94 -3.36
C ILE A 21 -4.56 7.79 -2.35
N ARG A 22 -5.83 7.45 -2.19
CA ARG A 22 -6.77 8.07 -1.25
C ARG A 22 -6.79 7.31 0.07
N ASP A 23 -6.77 5.98 -0.01
CA ASP A 23 -6.92 5.10 1.14
C ASP A 23 -6.06 3.83 1.03
N ILE A 24 -6.08 3.02 2.09
CA ILE A 24 -5.34 1.77 2.18
C ILE A 24 -6.26 0.63 2.61
N ALA A 25 -6.20 -0.48 1.89
CA ALA A 25 -7.09 -1.63 2.10
C ALA A 25 -6.38 -2.97 1.84
N GLU A 26 -6.94 -4.04 2.39
CA GLU A 26 -6.48 -5.40 2.13
C GLU A 26 -6.78 -5.82 0.69
N ILE A 27 -6.00 -6.74 0.13
CA ILE A 27 -6.01 -7.09 -1.31
C ILE A 27 -7.38 -7.56 -1.81
N GLU A 28 -8.18 -8.13 -0.92
CA GLU A 28 -9.53 -8.62 -1.16
C GLU A 28 -10.59 -7.51 -1.19
N LYS A 29 -10.34 -6.38 -0.51
CA LYS A 29 -11.28 -5.24 -0.41
C LYS A 29 -10.85 -4.02 -1.19
N ALA A 30 -9.56 -3.94 -1.52
CA ALA A 30 -8.96 -2.78 -2.15
C ALA A 30 -9.58 -2.48 -3.51
N SER A 31 -9.95 -1.22 -3.66
CA SER A 31 -10.60 -0.62 -4.82
C SER A 31 -9.72 0.46 -5.45
N SER A 32 -10.23 1.04 -6.54
CA SER A 32 -9.50 2.07 -7.28
C SER A 32 -9.27 3.29 -6.40
N GLY A 33 -8.04 3.80 -6.41
CA GLY A 33 -7.56 4.85 -5.50
C GLY A 33 -7.05 4.31 -4.17
N GLU A 34 -7.08 3.00 -3.92
CA GLU A 34 -6.53 2.40 -2.70
C GLU A 34 -5.21 1.67 -2.98
N ILE A 35 -4.34 1.67 -1.98
CA ILE A 35 -3.12 0.84 -1.97
C ILE A 35 -3.38 -0.42 -1.16
N THR A 36 -2.81 -1.53 -1.62
CA THR A 36 -2.83 -2.80 -0.88
C THR A 36 -1.44 -3.34 -0.63
N PHE A 37 -1.32 -4.45 0.09
CA PHE A 37 -0.04 -5.13 0.31
C PHE A 37 -0.17 -6.63 0.05
N LEU A 38 0.94 -7.22 -0.34
CA LEU A 38 1.09 -8.66 -0.54
C LEU A 38 2.33 -9.11 0.21
N SER A 39 2.13 -9.66 1.41
CA SER A 39 3.20 -10.33 2.16
C SER A 39 3.37 -11.79 1.75
N ASN A 40 2.31 -12.46 1.28
CA ASN A 40 2.35 -13.88 0.95
C ASN A 40 2.14 -14.11 -0.56
N PRO A 41 3.04 -14.86 -1.22
CA PRO A 41 2.91 -15.16 -2.66
C PRO A 41 1.65 -15.98 -3.00
N LYS A 42 1.02 -16.62 -2.01
CA LYS A 42 -0.29 -17.28 -2.18
C LYS A 42 -1.39 -16.32 -2.66
N TYR A 43 -1.28 -15.03 -2.37
CA TYR A 43 -2.22 -14.00 -2.80
C TYR A 43 -1.90 -13.41 -4.18
N LEU A 44 -0.94 -13.97 -4.93
CA LEU A 44 -0.68 -13.56 -6.32
C LEU A 44 -1.91 -13.73 -7.22
N ALA A 45 -2.74 -14.75 -6.97
CA ALA A 45 -4.00 -14.92 -7.69
C ALA A 45 -5.00 -13.80 -7.38
N ALA A 46 -5.03 -13.34 -6.11
CA ALA A 46 -5.84 -12.20 -5.69
C ALA A 46 -5.29 -10.88 -6.28
N LEU A 47 -3.96 -10.74 -6.38
CA LEU A 47 -3.33 -9.58 -7.01
C LEU A 47 -3.78 -9.40 -8.46
N LYS A 48 -3.88 -10.49 -9.23
CA LYS A 48 -4.38 -10.42 -10.60
C LYS A 48 -5.85 -9.99 -10.70
N LYS A 49 -6.61 -10.15 -9.62
CA LYS A 49 -8.04 -9.79 -9.54
C LYS A 49 -8.30 -8.51 -8.72
N THR A 50 -7.25 -7.90 -8.15
CA THR A 50 -7.42 -6.74 -7.28
C THR A 50 -7.81 -5.52 -8.09
N LYS A 51 -8.62 -4.65 -7.48
CA LYS A 51 -8.98 -3.35 -8.06
C LYS A 51 -8.14 -2.21 -7.48
N ALA A 52 -7.15 -2.53 -6.64
CA ALA A 52 -6.22 -1.57 -6.06
C ALA A 52 -5.46 -0.82 -7.17
N SER A 53 -5.20 0.46 -6.93
CA SER A 53 -4.36 1.26 -7.83
C SER A 53 -2.87 0.99 -7.64
N ALA A 54 -2.47 0.48 -6.48
CA ALA A 54 -1.10 0.11 -6.20
C ALA A 54 -0.97 -1.04 -5.19
N VAL A 55 0.19 -1.70 -5.17
CA VAL A 55 0.48 -2.78 -4.22
C VAL A 55 1.86 -2.68 -3.58
N ILE A 56 1.98 -2.97 -2.29
CA ILE A 56 3.25 -3.13 -1.58
C ILE A 56 3.69 -4.59 -1.67
N VAL A 57 4.89 -4.84 -2.19
CA VAL A 57 5.42 -6.19 -2.43
C VAL A 57 6.86 -6.31 -1.92
N PRO A 58 7.33 -7.51 -1.56
CA PRO A 58 8.73 -7.74 -1.27
C PRO A 58 9.60 -7.63 -2.54
N GLU A 59 10.91 -7.47 -2.35
CA GLU A 59 11.89 -7.57 -3.44
C GLU A 59 11.76 -8.92 -4.17
N GLY A 60 11.83 -8.89 -5.51
CA GLY A 60 11.73 -10.09 -6.35
C GLY A 60 10.31 -10.47 -6.79
N LEU A 61 9.28 -9.78 -6.31
CA LEU A 61 7.90 -9.98 -6.76
C LEU A 61 7.50 -8.90 -7.77
N ASP A 62 7.02 -9.33 -8.93
CA ASP A 62 6.56 -8.43 -9.99
C ASP A 62 5.03 -8.33 -9.98
N ALA A 63 4.53 -7.11 -10.09
CA ALA A 63 3.11 -6.81 -10.08
C ALA A 63 2.71 -6.10 -11.38
N PRO A 64 1.54 -6.43 -11.96
CA PRO A 64 1.06 -5.79 -13.19
C PRO A 64 0.58 -4.34 -12.99
N ILE A 65 0.48 -3.90 -11.74
CA ILE A 65 0.09 -2.54 -11.34
C ILE A 65 1.27 -1.85 -10.64
N PRO A 66 1.25 -0.51 -10.52
CA PRO A 66 2.26 0.22 -9.76
C PRO A 66 2.50 -0.39 -8.39
N SER A 67 3.76 -0.63 -8.05
CA SER A 67 4.12 -1.36 -6.84
C SER A 67 5.18 -0.66 -6.02
N LEU A 68 5.10 -0.83 -4.71
CA LEU A 68 6.07 -0.38 -3.73
C LEU A 68 6.88 -1.57 -3.27
N VAL A 69 8.12 -1.65 -3.74
CA VAL A 69 9.04 -2.72 -3.41
C VAL A 69 9.71 -2.39 -2.07
N CYS A 70 9.56 -3.27 -1.08
CA CYS A 70 10.08 -3.02 0.25
C CYS A 70 10.69 -4.30 0.84
N LYS A 71 11.81 -4.18 1.56
CA LYS A 71 12.44 -5.34 2.24
C LYS A 71 11.50 -6.01 3.23
N ASN A 72 10.70 -5.21 3.94
CA ASN A 72 9.71 -5.68 4.90
C ASN A 72 8.32 -5.17 4.49
N PRO A 73 7.56 -5.92 3.66
CA PRO A 73 6.22 -5.50 3.22
C PRO A 73 5.27 -5.28 4.40
N TYR A 74 5.40 -6.06 5.49
CA TYR A 74 4.61 -5.89 6.71
C TYR A 74 4.86 -4.53 7.40
N LEU A 75 6.14 -4.13 7.53
CA LEU A 75 6.47 -2.82 8.11
C LEU A 75 6.07 -1.67 7.18
N GLY A 76 6.27 -1.85 5.88
CA GLY A 76 5.83 -0.89 4.87
C GLY A 76 4.32 -0.65 4.95
N PHE A 77 3.53 -1.72 5.07
CA PHE A 77 2.09 -1.65 5.24
C PHE A 77 1.67 -1.02 6.56
N ALA A 78 2.28 -1.40 7.69
CA ALA A 78 1.98 -0.80 8.99
C ALA A 78 2.24 0.71 9.00
N LYS A 79 3.38 1.14 8.44
CA LYS A 79 3.69 2.57 8.27
C LYS A 79 2.70 3.26 7.36
N ALA A 80 2.34 2.63 6.23
CA ALA A 80 1.35 3.19 5.32
C ALA A 80 0.00 3.35 6.02
N ILE A 81 -0.47 2.35 6.77
CA ILE A 81 -1.68 2.46 7.59
C ILE A 81 -1.57 3.65 8.54
N SER A 82 -0.46 3.83 9.25
CA SER A 82 -0.29 4.99 10.14
C SER A 82 -0.39 6.34 9.42
N LEU A 83 -0.04 6.42 8.14
CA LEU A 83 -0.19 7.65 7.34
C LEU A 83 -1.66 7.95 6.95
N PHE A 84 -2.48 6.91 6.76
CA PHE A 84 -3.89 7.05 6.34
C PHE A 84 -4.89 6.95 7.51
N ARG A 85 -4.55 6.22 8.57
CA ARG A 85 -5.35 6.02 9.80
C ARG A 85 -4.89 6.92 10.95
N GLU A 86 -4.35 8.11 10.68
CA GLU A 86 -4.25 9.11 11.74
C GLU A 86 -5.64 9.25 12.40
N PRO A 87 -5.81 8.87 13.68
CA PRO A 87 -7.09 9.04 14.32
C PRO A 87 -7.37 10.55 14.34
N PRO A 88 -8.64 10.99 14.17
CA PRO A 88 -8.95 12.37 14.53
C PRO A 88 -8.45 12.59 15.96
N PRO A 89 -7.85 13.77 16.27
CA PRO A 89 -7.46 14.06 17.63
C PRO A 89 -8.67 13.80 18.51
N ARG A 90 -8.50 12.96 19.54
CA ARG A 90 -9.56 12.67 20.50
C ARG A 90 -10.09 14.02 20.98
N PRO A 91 -11.39 14.35 20.81
CA PRO A 91 -11.92 15.56 21.42
C PRO A 91 -11.75 15.42 22.94
N GLY A 92 -11.10 16.44 23.50
CA GLY A 92 -10.85 16.73 24.91
C GLY A 92 -11.24 15.68 25.94
N ASP A 93 -10.23 15.17 26.64
CA ASP A 93 -10.33 15.06 28.10
C ASP A 93 -10.51 16.50 28.60
N GLY A 94 -11.71 16.83 29.05
CA GLY A 94 -12.12 18.14 29.56
C GLY A 94 -12.83 17.98 30.89
#